data_AF-A0A258CK14-F1
#
_entry.id   AF-A0A258CK14-F1
#
_cell.length_a   1.000
_cell.length_b   1.000
_cell.length_c   1.000
_cell.angle_alpha   90.00
_cell.angle_beta   90.00
_cell.angle_gamma   90.00
#
_symmetry.space_group_name_H-M   'P 1'
#
loop_
_entity.id
_entity.type
_entity.pdbx_description
1 polymer ?
#
loop_
_entity_poly.entity_id
_entity_poly.type
_entity_poly.pdbx_seq_one_letter_code
_entity_poly.pdbx_strand_id
1 'polypeptide(L)'
;MIRLSSVFITAALLLSGCGGSNSAPVEQGTVELCQQTTLNARIGCELERNYLWYRELRKPNPASFSDPQQYFNASLALRDTYSFMLTEQEYQDRFINAVFFGFGFATQRVDNGAALQLLYVYPQSSAAEQGLKRGDKIVAIEGISVSEWLSGLDNGRYTNEDIYGPNQAGIVRNFVWQQVDGTEQRADV
;
A
#
# COMPACT_ATOMS: atom_id res chain seq x y z
N MET A 1 86.76 -32.64 3.01
CA MET A 1 86.87 -31.16 3.02
C MET A 1 85.90 -30.62 1.98
N ILE A 2 84.96 -29.75 2.39
CA ILE A 2 84.25 -28.71 1.58
C ILE A 2 83.28 -29.29 0.51
N ARG A 3 81.97 -28.98 0.40
CA ARG A 3 81.05 -28.03 1.05
C ARG A 3 79.60 -28.51 0.83
N LEU A 4 78.73 -28.27 1.82
CA LEU A 4 77.27 -28.25 1.68
C LEU A 4 76.85 -27.03 0.83
N SER A 5 75.84 -27.17 -0.05
CA SER A 5 74.63 -26.31 -0.07
C SER A 5 73.66 -26.67 -1.22
N SER A 6 72.47 -27.08 -0.78
CA SER A 6 71.11 -27.10 -1.35
C SER A 6 70.80 -26.40 -2.68
N VAL A 7 69.99 -27.04 -3.54
CA VAL A 7 68.85 -26.39 -4.21
C VAL A 7 67.70 -27.40 -4.36
N PHE A 8 66.51 -26.96 -3.95
CA PHE A 8 65.23 -27.66 -3.83
C PHE A 8 64.54 -27.92 -5.18
N ILE A 9 63.91 -29.11 -5.27
CA ILE A 9 62.87 -29.49 -6.24
C ILE A 9 61.54 -28.95 -5.73
N THR A 10 60.79 -28.20 -6.54
CA THR A 10 59.36 -28.47 -6.85
C THR A 10 58.80 -27.41 -7.79
N ALA A 11 58.45 -27.84 -9.00
CA ALA A 11 57.57 -27.12 -9.90
C ALA A 11 56.12 -27.34 -9.45
N ALA A 12 55.43 -26.26 -9.10
CA ALA A 12 53.98 -26.24 -8.94
C ALA A 12 53.40 -25.21 -9.92
N LEU A 13 52.70 -25.72 -10.93
CA LEU A 13 51.90 -24.95 -11.87
C LEU A 13 50.81 -24.19 -11.10
N LEU A 14 50.93 -22.85 -11.02
CA LEU A 14 49.82 -21.99 -10.66
C LEU A 14 49.03 -21.67 -11.92
N LEU A 15 47.90 -22.36 -12.10
CA LEU A 15 46.86 -21.95 -13.04
C LEU A 15 46.30 -20.60 -12.60
N SER A 16 46.68 -19.53 -13.31
CA SER A 16 46.04 -18.22 -13.27
C SER A 16 44.73 -18.27 -14.06
N GLY A 17 43.69 -18.86 -13.47
CA GLY A 17 42.32 -18.71 -13.92
C GLY A 17 41.74 -17.38 -13.42
N CYS A 18 41.97 -16.30 -14.17
CA CYS A 18 41.26 -15.05 -13.93
C CYS A 18 39.84 -15.19 -14.50
N GLY A 19 38.89 -15.60 -13.66
CA GLY A 19 37.46 -15.58 -13.98
C GLY A 19 36.97 -14.14 -14.06
N GLY A 20 36.95 -13.59 -15.27
CA GLY A 20 36.38 -12.28 -15.57
C GLY A 20 34.87 -12.28 -15.39
N SER A 21 34.41 -11.87 -14.21
CA SER A 21 33.05 -11.37 -14.04
C SER A 21 32.99 -10.01 -14.69
N ASN A 22 32.27 -9.89 -15.81
CA ASN A 22 31.86 -8.62 -16.38
C ASN A 22 30.96 -7.91 -15.36
N SER A 23 31.57 -7.16 -14.45
CA SER A 23 30.87 -6.08 -13.78
C SER A 23 30.60 -5.03 -14.85
N ALA A 24 29.33 -4.85 -15.19
CA ALA A 24 28.91 -3.66 -15.93
C ALA A 24 29.53 -2.44 -15.24
N PRO A 25 29.98 -1.40 -15.99
CA PRO A 25 30.49 -0.21 -15.36
C PRO A 25 29.37 0.36 -14.49
N VAL A 26 29.55 0.29 -13.18
CA VAL A 26 28.70 0.99 -12.24
C VAL A 26 28.94 2.48 -12.52
N GLU A 27 27.90 3.17 -12.97
CA GLU A 27 27.92 4.61 -13.22
C GLU A 27 28.48 5.28 -11.96
N GLN A 28 29.60 5.99 -12.05
CA GLN A 28 30.39 6.44 -10.88
C GLN A 28 29.58 7.24 -9.84
N GLY A 29 28.43 7.81 -10.21
CA GLY A 29 27.53 8.51 -9.30
C GLY A 29 26.75 7.61 -8.33
N THR A 30 26.50 6.33 -8.65
CA THR A 30 25.64 5.47 -7.81
C THR A 30 26.38 4.94 -6.59
N VAL A 31 27.69 4.72 -6.68
CA VAL A 31 28.51 4.22 -5.56
C VAL A 31 28.67 5.27 -4.48
N GLU A 32 28.87 6.53 -4.86
CA GLU A 32 29.06 7.65 -3.92
C GLU A 32 27.78 7.96 -3.14
N LEU A 33 26.62 7.92 -3.82
CA LEU A 33 25.31 8.12 -3.18
C LEU A 33 25.02 7.03 -2.14
N CYS A 34 25.29 5.77 -2.48
CA CYS A 34 25.09 4.62 -1.61
C CYS A 34 26.03 4.54 -0.40
N GLN A 35 27.12 5.31 -0.37
CA GLN A 35 28.04 5.38 0.77
C GLN A 35 27.65 6.44 1.81
N GLN A 36 26.76 7.36 1.45
CA GLN A 36 26.31 8.43 2.35
C GLN A 36 25.29 7.92 3.38
N THR A 37 25.30 8.54 4.56
CA THR A 37 24.44 8.14 5.69
C THR A 37 23.15 8.93 5.81
N THR A 38 22.98 10.00 5.02
CA THR A 38 21.76 10.81 5.03
C THR A 38 20.57 10.01 4.48
N LEU A 39 19.38 10.27 5.00
CA LEU A 39 18.17 9.54 4.59
C LEU A 39 17.89 9.73 3.10
N ASN A 40 17.99 10.95 2.58
CA ASN A 40 17.79 11.22 1.15
C ASN A 40 18.79 10.45 0.27
N ALA A 41 20.06 10.39 0.66
CA ALA A 41 21.04 9.63 -0.11
C ALA A 41 20.75 8.12 -0.11
N ARG A 42 20.30 7.57 1.03
CA ARG A 42 19.84 6.18 1.11
C ARG A 42 18.62 5.93 0.22
N ILE A 43 17.63 6.83 0.23
CA ILE A 43 16.48 6.76 -0.68
C ILE A 43 16.95 6.74 -2.14
N GLY A 44 17.86 7.64 -2.51
CA GLY A 44 18.41 7.70 -3.86
C GLY A 44 19.14 6.42 -4.26
N CYS A 45 19.95 5.87 -3.36
CA CYS A 45 20.63 4.59 -3.55
C CYS A 45 19.65 3.44 -3.81
N GLU A 46 18.57 3.36 -3.04
CA GLU A 46 17.54 2.33 -3.22
C GLU A 46 16.78 2.50 -4.53
N LEU A 47 16.47 3.74 -4.91
CA LEU A 47 15.89 4.03 -6.23
C LEU A 47 16.83 3.59 -7.35
N GLU A 48 18.12 3.91 -7.31
CA GLU A 48 19.05 3.50 -8.37
C GLU A 48 19.23 1.97 -8.47
N ARG A 49 19.12 1.25 -7.34
CA ARG A 49 19.31 -0.20 -7.29
C ARG A 49 18.07 -1.00 -7.69
N ASN A 50 16.89 -0.58 -7.22
CA ASN A 50 15.70 -1.42 -7.21
C ASN A 50 14.54 -0.86 -8.04
N TYR A 51 14.63 0.39 -8.49
CA TYR A 51 13.54 1.04 -9.23
C TYR A 51 13.42 0.52 -10.66
N LEU A 52 12.20 0.17 -11.07
CA LEU A 52 11.92 -0.32 -12.43
C LEU A 52 12.41 0.65 -13.51
N TRP A 53 12.20 1.95 -13.31
CA TRP A 53 12.60 3.01 -14.25
C TRP A 53 13.89 3.72 -13.81
N TYR A 54 14.87 3.00 -13.26
CA TYR A 54 16.13 3.58 -12.77
C TYR A 54 16.84 4.49 -13.80
N ARG A 55 16.71 4.21 -15.10
CA ARG A 55 17.28 5.02 -16.20
C ARG A 55 16.58 6.36 -16.42
N GLU A 56 15.39 6.54 -15.87
CA GLU A 56 14.56 7.75 -16.01
C GLU A 56 14.47 8.55 -14.70
N LEU A 57 15.27 8.19 -13.68
CA LEU A 57 15.38 8.96 -12.45
C LEU A 57 15.87 10.38 -12.76
N ARG A 58 15.24 11.38 -12.13
CA ARG A 58 15.58 12.80 -12.33
C ARG A 58 16.79 13.27 -11.51
N LYS A 59 17.34 12.38 -10.66
CA LYS A 59 18.59 12.52 -9.90
C LYS A 59 18.84 13.94 -9.30
N PRO A 60 17.89 14.52 -8.53
CA PRO A 60 18.12 15.81 -7.87
C PRO A 60 19.17 15.67 -6.75
N ASN A 61 19.80 16.78 -6.34
CA ASN A 61 20.78 16.76 -5.24
C ASN A 61 20.07 16.44 -3.89
N PRO A 62 20.44 15.35 -3.20
CA PRO A 62 19.83 14.97 -1.91
C PRO A 62 19.94 16.04 -0.83
N ALA A 63 21.01 16.85 -0.85
CA ALA A 63 21.27 17.89 0.14
C ALA A 63 20.36 19.14 -0.03
N SER A 64 19.63 19.23 -1.15
CA SER A 64 18.71 20.35 -1.43
C SER A 64 17.33 20.19 -0.79
N PHE A 65 17.07 19.09 -0.07
CA PHE A 65 15.76 18.77 0.49
C PHE A 65 15.86 18.49 1.99
N SER A 66 15.07 19.20 2.78
CA SER A 66 14.88 18.88 4.21
C SER A 66 13.82 17.79 4.43
N ASP A 67 12.90 17.62 3.47
CA ASP A 67 11.82 16.63 3.51
C ASP A 67 12.14 15.44 2.59
N PRO A 68 12.31 14.22 3.14
CA PRO A 68 12.55 13.02 2.36
C PRO A 68 11.46 12.71 1.34
N GLN A 69 10.19 13.02 1.63
CA GLN A 69 9.07 12.80 0.71
C GLN A 69 9.20 13.63 -0.55
N GLN A 70 9.62 14.90 -0.40
CA GLN A 70 9.86 15.78 -1.53
C GLN A 70 11.04 15.30 -2.37
N TYR A 71 12.13 14.85 -1.72
CA TYR A 71 13.27 14.27 -2.44
C TYR A 71 12.88 13.03 -3.23
N PHE A 72 12.16 12.08 -2.62
CA PHE A 72 11.67 10.87 -3.28
C PHE A 72 10.82 11.22 -4.50
N ASN A 73 9.77 12.04 -4.31
CA ASN A 73 8.88 12.46 -5.40
C ASN A 73 9.63 13.18 -6.53
N ALA A 74 10.59 14.05 -6.18
CA ALA A 74 11.43 14.75 -7.15
C ALA A 74 12.38 13.81 -7.91
N SER A 75 12.72 12.65 -7.34
CA SER A 75 13.63 11.67 -7.95
C SER A 75 12.93 10.75 -8.95
N LEU A 76 11.64 10.44 -8.75
CA LEU A 76 10.88 9.50 -9.58
C LEU A 76 10.80 9.94 -11.05
N ALA A 77 10.61 8.95 -11.93
CA ALA A 77 10.29 9.18 -13.33
C ALA A 77 8.93 9.89 -13.46
N LEU A 78 8.78 10.79 -14.43
CA LEU A 78 7.54 11.58 -14.58
C LEU A 78 6.28 10.74 -14.85
N ARG A 79 6.45 9.50 -15.33
CA ARG A 79 5.35 8.56 -15.60
C ARG A 79 4.93 7.73 -14.40
N ASP A 80 5.64 7.84 -13.28
CA ASP A 80 5.38 6.99 -12.13
C ASP A 80 4.26 7.55 -11.27
N THR A 81 3.16 6.81 -11.21
CA THR A 81 2.01 7.08 -10.34
C THR A 81 1.81 5.98 -9.29
N TYR A 82 2.76 5.06 -9.16
CA TYR A 82 2.63 3.83 -8.36
C TYR A 82 3.56 3.83 -7.15
N SER A 83 4.73 4.46 -7.25
CA SER A 83 5.67 4.51 -6.14
C SER A 83 5.27 5.59 -5.13
N PHE A 84 5.22 5.22 -3.86
CA PHE A 84 4.92 6.12 -2.75
C PHE A 84 5.80 5.76 -1.55
N MET A 85 5.81 6.65 -0.55
CA MET A 85 6.41 6.38 0.75
C MET A 85 5.36 6.60 1.84
N LEU A 86 5.59 5.94 2.96
CA LEU A 86 4.82 6.07 4.19
C LEU A 86 5.79 6.22 5.34
N THR A 87 5.36 6.89 6.39
CA THR A 87 5.98 6.75 7.71
C THR A 87 5.74 5.33 8.25
N GLU A 88 6.58 4.91 9.18
CA GLU A 88 6.38 3.63 9.87
C GLU A 88 5.00 3.56 10.54
N GLN A 89 4.56 4.65 11.18
CA GLN A 89 3.25 4.70 11.83
C GLN A 89 2.11 4.51 10.82
N GLU A 90 2.13 5.23 9.70
CA GLU A 90 1.11 5.06 8.64
C GLU A 90 1.11 3.64 8.07
N TYR A 91 2.29 3.02 7.93
CA TYR A 91 2.39 1.63 7.50
C TYR A 91 1.76 0.68 8.54
N GLN A 92 2.09 0.84 9.81
CA GLN A 92 1.54 0.03 10.90
C GLN A 92 0.02 0.16 10.96
N ASP A 93 -0.50 1.39 10.97
CA ASP A 93 -1.95 1.64 11.06
C ASP A 93 -2.73 1.10 9.87
N ARG A 94 -2.15 1.19 8.66
CA ARG A 94 -2.83 0.79 7.43
C ARG A 94 -2.71 -0.69 7.09
N PHE A 95 -1.61 -1.35 7.44
CA PHE A 95 -1.33 -2.72 6.96
C PHE A 95 -1.18 -3.75 8.07
N ILE A 96 -0.77 -3.35 9.27
CA ILE A 96 -0.49 -4.29 10.37
C ILE A 96 -1.62 -4.28 11.40
N ASN A 97 -1.98 -3.10 11.87
CA ASN A 97 -3.01 -2.87 12.89
C ASN A 97 -4.41 -2.70 12.27
N ALA A 98 -4.52 -2.76 10.94
CA ALA A 98 -5.77 -2.60 10.24
C ALA A 98 -6.72 -3.75 10.55
N VAL A 99 -7.46 -3.61 11.63
CA VAL A 99 -8.63 -4.40 11.96
C VAL A 99 -9.83 -3.60 11.49
N PHE A 100 -10.63 -4.17 10.60
CA PHE A 100 -11.88 -3.54 10.16
C PHE A 100 -13.05 -4.33 10.72
N PHE A 101 -13.88 -3.65 11.51
CA PHE A 101 -15.18 -4.12 11.95
C PHE A 101 -16.24 -3.49 11.05
N GLY A 102 -17.04 -4.34 10.42
CA GLY A 102 -18.16 -3.90 9.60
C GLY A 102 -19.25 -4.95 9.58
N PHE A 103 -20.33 -4.65 8.87
CA PHE A 103 -21.54 -5.47 8.85
C PHE A 103 -21.46 -6.68 7.90
N GLY A 104 -20.33 -6.82 7.19
CA GLY A 104 -20.05 -7.94 6.30
C GLY A 104 -20.85 -7.91 5.00
N PHE A 105 -20.84 -6.76 4.34
CA PHE A 105 -21.25 -6.58 2.96
C PHE A 105 -20.35 -5.58 2.22
N ALA A 106 -20.39 -5.61 0.90
CA ALA A 106 -19.83 -4.59 0.02
C ALA A 106 -20.96 -3.92 -0.77
N THR A 107 -20.87 -2.62 -1.00
CA THR A 107 -21.91 -1.81 -1.66
C THR A 107 -21.39 -0.99 -2.83
N GLN A 108 -22.31 -0.59 -3.71
CA GLN A 108 -22.11 0.51 -4.65
C GLN A 108 -23.25 1.52 -4.52
N ARG A 109 -22.95 2.81 -4.76
CA ARG A 109 -23.98 3.85 -4.86
C ARG A 109 -24.80 3.63 -6.13
N VAL A 110 -26.13 3.63 -6.02
CA VAL A 110 -27.07 3.51 -7.14
C VAL A 110 -28.19 4.53 -7.02
N ASP A 111 -29.09 4.55 -8.00
CA ASP A 111 -30.32 5.38 -7.98
C ASP A 111 -30.04 6.86 -7.68
N ASN A 112 -29.00 7.42 -8.33
CA ASN A 112 -28.53 8.79 -8.12
C ASN A 112 -28.19 9.10 -6.65
N GLY A 113 -27.66 8.12 -5.92
CA GLY A 113 -27.29 8.26 -4.51
C GLY A 113 -28.44 8.01 -3.54
N ALA A 114 -29.62 7.58 -4.01
CA ALA A 114 -30.74 7.26 -3.13
C ALA A 114 -30.59 5.91 -2.41
N ALA A 115 -29.71 5.02 -2.89
CA ALA A 115 -29.51 3.70 -2.31
C ALA A 115 -28.08 3.19 -2.43
N LEU A 116 -27.74 2.25 -1.56
CA LEU A 116 -26.52 1.44 -1.61
C LEU A 116 -26.90 0.01 -2.01
N GLN A 117 -26.57 -0.39 -3.23
CA GLN A 117 -26.81 -1.76 -3.69
C GLN A 117 -25.74 -2.71 -3.18
N LEU A 118 -26.15 -3.83 -2.60
CA LEU A 118 -25.25 -4.88 -2.12
C LEU A 118 -24.61 -5.61 -3.31
N LEU A 119 -23.30 -5.45 -3.45
CA LEU A 119 -22.45 -6.15 -4.43
C LEU A 119 -22.12 -7.58 -3.96
N TYR A 120 -21.94 -7.74 -2.66
CA TYR A 120 -21.57 -8.98 -2.01
C TYR A 120 -22.00 -8.94 -0.54
N VAL A 121 -22.43 -10.08 0.00
CA VAL A 121 -22.69 -10.27 1.43
C VAL A 121 -21.85 -11.46 1.87
N TYR A 122 -21.01 -11.27 2.89
CA TYR A 122 -20.10 -12.30 3.36
C TYR A 122 -20.89 -13.38 4.09
N PRO A 123 -20.70 -14.68 3.76
CA PRO A 123 -21.32 -15.76 4.53
C PRO A 123 -20.96 -15.64 6.01
N GLN A 124 -21.91 -15.96 6.89
CA GLN A 124 -21.74 -15.90 8.36
C GLN A 124 -21.42 -14.49 8.91
N SER A 125 -21.69 -13.42 8.13
CA SER A 125 -21.70 -12.06 8.65
C SER A 125 -23.03 -11.71 9.31
N SER A 126 -23.03 -10.66 10.14
CA SER A 126 -24.28 -10.13 10.71
C SER A 126 -25.30 -9.80 9.61
N ALA A 127 -24.87 -9.19 8.49
CA ALA A 127 -25.78 -8.92 7.38
C ALA A 127 -26.38 -10.19 6.77
N ALA A 128 -25.60 -11.25 6.60
CA ALA A 128 -26.12 -12.53 6.12
C ALA A 128 -27.11 -13.15 7.11
N GLU A 129 -26.83 -13.06 8.41
CA GLU A 129 -27.72 -13.54 9.48
C GLU A 129 -29.07 -12.80 9.52
N GLN A 130 -29.07 -11.50 9.21
CA GLN A 130 -30.29 -10.69 9.06
C GLN A 130 -30.96 -10.85 7.68
N GLY A 131 -30.39 -11.68 6.79
CA GLY A 131 -31.01 -12.03 5.51
C GLY A 131 -30.78 -11.05 4.37
N LEU A 132 -29.80 -10.13 4.49
CA LEU A 132 -29.37 -9.28 3.39
C LEU A 132 -28.74 -10.14 2.29
N LYS A 133 -29.03 -9.84 1.03
CA LYS A 133 -28.54 -10.59 -0.13
C LYS A 133 -27.98 -9.68 -1.21
N ARG A 134 -27.04 -10.21 -1.99
CA ARG A 134 -26.53 -9.52 -3.19
C ARG A 134 -27.70 -9.07 -4.07
N GLY A 135 -27.68 -7.81 -4.49
CA GLY A 135 -28.71 -7.19 -5.31
C GLY A 135 -29.70 -6.33 -4.53
N ASP A 136 -29.88 -6.60 -3.23
CA ASP A 136 -30.71 -5.77 -2.35
C ASP A 136 -30.15 -4.34 -2.27
N LYS A 137 -31.02 -3.38 -1.96
CA LYS A 137 -30.70 -1.96 -1.89
C LYS A 137 -30.96 -1.42 -0.49
N ILE A 138 -29.92 -1.02 0.23
CA ILE A 138 -30.07 -0.28 1.49
C ILE A 138 -30.56 1.12 1.14
N VAL A 139 -31.64 1.56 1.80
CA VAL A 139 -32.31 2.84 1.57
C VAL A 139 -32.26 3.77 2.79
N ALA A 140 -32.09 3.22 4.00
CA ALA A 140 -31.89 4.01 5.22
C ALA A 140 -30.99 3.29 6.23
N ILE A 141 -30.29 4.07 7.05
CA ILE A 141 -29.44 3.61 8.15
C ILE A 141 -29.73 4.54 9.34
N GLU A 142 -30.05 3.98 10.51
CA GLU A 142 -30.44 4.74 11.72
C GLU A 142 -31.59 5.73 11.48
N GLY A 143 -32.55 5.34 10.64
CA GLY A 143 -33.70 6.17 10.27
C GLY A 143 -33.37 7.35 9.33
N ILE A 144 -32.10 7.56 8.98
CA ILE A 144 -31.67 8.58 8.02
C ILE A 144 -31.54 7.94 6.64
N SER A 145 -32.07 8.62 5.61
CA SER A 145 -32.03 8.10 4.24
C SER A 145 -30.59 8.03 3.72
N VAL A 146 -30.32 7.04 2.87
CA VAL A 146 -29.01 6.93 2.20
C VAL A 146 -28.69 8.19 1.39
N SER A 147 -29.69 8.81 0.75
CA SER A 147 -29.49 10.07 0.03
C SER A 147 -28.94 11.19 0.91
N GLU A 148 -29.44 11.30 2.14
CA GLU A 148 -28.96 12.29 3.09
C GLU A 148 -27.55 11.96 3.60
N TRP A 149 -27.31 10.68 3.94
CA TRP A 149 -26.01 10.22 4.37
C TRP A 149 -24.93 10.49 3.32
N LEU A 150 -25.18 10.08 2.08
CA LEU A 150 -24.20 10.23 1.00
C LEU A 150 -23.98 11.69 0.63
N SER A 151 -25.04 12.51 0.56
CA SER A 151 -24.90 13.96 0.35
C SER A 151 -24.08 14.62 1.46
N GLY A 152 -24.35 14.26 2.72
CA GLY A 152 -23.59 14.76 3.86
C GLY A 152 -22.14 14.28 3.89
N LEU A 153 -21.87 13.05 3.46
CA LEU A 153 -20.50 12.53 3.34
C LEU A 153 -19.72 13.28 2.24
N ASP A 154 -20.35 13.52 1.09
CA ASP A 154 -19.70 14.18 -0.05
C ASP A 154 -19.37 15.65 0.22
N ASN A 155 -20.16 16.33 1.06
CA ASN A 155 -19.92 17.71 1.46
C ASN A 155 -19.18 17.87 2.80
N GLY A 156 -18.77 16.76 3.43
CA GLY A 156 -18.00 16.75 4.68
C GLY A 156 -18.82 17.05 5.94
N ARG A 157 -20.16 17.08 5.88
CA ARG A 157 -21.05 17.17 7.05
C ARG A 157 -21.04 15.90 7.89
N TYR A 158 -20.85 14.74 7.25
CA TYR A 158 -20.79 13.44 7.90
C TYR A 158 -19.49 12.70 7.59
N THR A 159 -19.15 11.78 8.47
CA THR A 159 -18.06 10.83 8.33
C THR A 159 -18.61 9.41 8.20
N ASN A 160 -17.75 8.45 7.84
CA ASN A 160 -18.14 7.04 7.88
C ASN A 160 -18.50 6.57 9.30
N GLU A 161 -17.90 7.16 10.33
CA GLU A 161 -18.21 6.82 11.73
C GLU A 161 -19.61 7.28 12.14
N ASP A 162 -20.11 8.39 11.58
CA ASP A 162 -21.49 8.83 11.83
C ASP A 162 -22.50 7.81 11.26
N ILE A 163 -22.24 7.30 10.05
CA ILE A 163 -23.12 6.37 9.33
C ILE A 163 -23.05 4.97 9.95
N TYR A 164 -21.84 4.44 10.11
CA TYR A 164 -21.60 3.02 10.42
C TYR A 164 -21.16 2.77 11.86
N GLY A 165 -20.81 3.83 12.58
CA GLY A 165 -20.20 3.75 13.90
C GLY A 165 -18.67 3.65 13.87
N PRO A 166 -18.03 3.73 15.04
CA PRO A 166 -16.59 3.59 15.15
C PRO A 166 -16.15 2.19 14.75
N ASN A 167 -14.91 2.05 14.31
CA ASN A 167 -14.31 0.79 13.91
C ASN A 167 -14.00 -0.10 15.13
N GLN A 168 -15.04 -0.67 15.75
CA GLN A 168 -14.94 -1.54 16.92
C GLN A 168 -15.98 -2.66 16.88
N ALA A 169 -15.71 -3.75 17.57
CA ALA A 169 -16.64 -4.88 17.68
C ALA A 169 -17.93 -4.48 18.41
N GLY A 170 -19.04 -5.10 18.03
CA GLY A 170 -20.33 -4.95 18.72
C GLY A 170 -21.09 -3.67 18.40
N ILE A 171 -20.66 -2.90 17.40
CA ILE A 171 -21.48 -1.83 16.85
C ILE A 171 -22.66 -2.43 16.09
N VAL A 172 -23.86 -1.98 16.47
CA VAL A 172 -25.11 -2.34 15.82
C VAL A 172 -25.67 -1.11 15.14
N ARG A 173 -26.26 -1.31 13.95
CA ARG A 173 -26.98 -0.27 13.22
C ARG A 173 -28.29 -0.82 12.68
N ASN A 174 -29.34 -0.01 12.73
CA ASN A 174 -30.61 -0.32 12.09
C ASN A 174 -30.51 -0.02 10.59
N PHE A 175 -30.64 -1.05 9.77
CA PHE A 175 -30.69 -0.93 8.32
C PHE A 175 -32.10 -1.15 7.80
N VAL A 176 -32.49 -0.35 6.81
CA VAL A 176 -33.68 -0.58 5.98
C VAL A 176 -33.22 -0.86 4.57
N TRP A 177 -33.68 -1.97 3.98
CA TRP A 177 -33.33 -2.34 2.62
C TRP A 177 -34.51 -2.87 1.83
N GLN A 178 -34.44 -2.70 0.51
CA GLN A 178 -35.38 -3.25 -0.46
C GLN A 178 -34.76 -4.48 -1.11
N GLN A 179 -35.48 -5.59 -1.07
CA GLN A 179 -35.14 -6.80 -1.81
C GLN A 179 -35.40 -6.60 -3.31
N VAL A 180 -34.85 -7.49 -4.13
CA VAL A 180 -35.00 -7.43 -5.60
C VAL A 180 -36.47 -7.48 -6.06
N ASP A 181 -37.35 -8.12 -5.28
CA ASP A 181 -38.79 -8.17 -5.55
C ASP A 181 -39.56 -6.91 -5.08
N GLY A 182 -38.86 -5.93 -4.50
CA GLY A 182 -39.42 -4.69 -3.97
C GLY A 182 -39.87 -4.77 -2.51
N THR A 183 -39.76 -5.93 -1.85
CA THR A 183 -40.12 -6.07 -0.44
C THR A 183 -39.14 -5.28 0.42
N GLU A 184 -39.66 -4.43 1.31
CA GLU A 184 -38.85 -3.73 2.30
C GLU A 184 -38.65 -4.60 3.54
N GLN A 185 -37.42 -4.62 4.05
CA GLN A 185 -37.02 -5.29 5.27
C GLN A 185 -36.28 -4.31 6.17
N ARG A 186 -36.26 -4.61 7.47
CA ARG A 186 -35.54 -3.84 8.48
C ARG A 186 -34.99 -4.76 9.56
N ALA A 187 -33.75 -4.53 9.95
CA ALA A 187 -33.11 -5.25 11.04
C ALA A 187 -31.99 -4.41 11.66
N ASP A 188 -31.70 -4.73 12.92
CA ASP A 188 -30.48 -4.33 13.58
C ASP A 188 -29.38 -5.31 13.17
N VAL A 189 -28.33 -4.80 12.52
CA VAL A 189 -27.19 -5.56 11.96
C VAL A 189 -25.93 -5.18 12.73
#